data_AF-A0ABD0AIP2-F1
#
_entry.id   AF-A0ABD0AIP2-F1
#
_cell.length_a   1.000
_cell.length_b   1.000
_cell.length_c   1.000
_cell.angle_alpha   90.00
_cell.angle_beta   90.00
_cell.angle_gamma   90.00
#
_symmetry.space_group_name_H-M   'P 1'
#
loop_
_entity.id
_entity.type
_entity.pdbx_description
1 polymer ?
#
loop_
_entity_poly.entity_id
_entity_poly.type
_entity_poly.pdbx_seq_one_letter_code
_entity_poly.pdbx_strand_id
1 'polypeptide(L)' 'MISTGGSLKAGAQLLKECGATVITQAAILAEGDAVNRKDITYLKPLPLFNNKGEAL' A
#
# COMPACT_ATOMS: atom_id res chain seq x y z
N MET A 1 -4.18 -4.28 3.36
CA MET A 1 -3.38 -3.08 3.68
C MET A 1 -2.29 -2.91 2.62
N ILE A 2 -1.57 -1.80 2.62
CA ILE A 2 -0.36 -1.58 1.84
C ILE A 2 0.85 -1.54 2.79
N SER A 3 1.88 -2.34 2.49
CA SER A 3 3.21 -2.27 3.10
C SER A 3 4.21 -1.87 1.98
N THR A 4 5.16 -2.73 1.61
CA THR A 4 6.03 -2.50 0.43
C THR A 4 5.24 -2.32 -0.88
N GLY A 5 4.08 -2.97 -0.98
CA GLY A 5 3.18 -2.88 -2.13
C GLY A 5 3.56 -3.72 -3.34
N GLY A 6 4.39 -4.75 -3.15
CA GLY A 6 4.79 -5.66 -4.22
C GLY A 6 3.61 -6.27 -4.98
N SER A 7 2.54 -6.68 -4.28
CA SER A 7 1.35 -7.26 -4.92
C SER A 7 0.61 -6.28 -5.84
N LEU A 8 0.43 -5.02 -5.41
CA LEU A 8 -0.18 -4.01 -6.26
C LEU A 8 0.70 -3.70 -7.48
N LYS A 9 2.03 -3.66 -7.29
CA LYS A 9 2.99 -3.44 -8.37
C LYS A 9 2.94 -4.56 -9.43
N ALA A 10 2.86 -5.81 -8.98
CA ALA A 10 2.67 -6.95 -9.86
C ALA A 10 1.34 -6.87 -10.63
N GLY A 11 0.25 -6.55 -9.95
CA GLY A 11 -1.06 -6.35 -10.59
C GLY A 11 -1.05 -5.22 -11.64
N ALA A 12 -0.43 -4.08 -11.32
CA ALA A 12 -0.29 -2.97 -12.24
C ALA A 12 0.53 -3.35 -13.49
N GLN A 13 1.57 -4.18 -13.33
CA GLN A 13 2.36 -4.69 -14.44
C GLN A 13 1.54 -5.61 -15.36
N LEU A 14 0.73 -6.52 -14.80
CA LEU A 14 -0.16 -7.37 -15.59
C LEU A 14 -1.19 -6.54 -16.37
N LEU A 15 -1.80 -5.54 -15.72
CA LEU A 15 -2.75 -4.64 -16.39
C LEU A 15 -2.09 -3.87 -17.54
N LYS A 16 -0.85 -3.42 -17.35
CA LYS A 16 -0.07 -2.75 -18.41
C LYS A 16 0.18 -3.67 -19.60
N GLU A 17 0.47 -4.95 -19.36
CA GLU A 17 0.64 -5.96 -20.42
C GLU A 17 -0.66 -6.21 -21.19
N CYS A 18 -1.82 -6.05 -20.55
CA CYS A 18 -3.13 -6.06 -21.21
C CYS A 18 -3.48 -4.74 -21.92
N GLY A 19 -2.58 -3.76 -21.98
CA GLY A 19 -2.83 -2.45 -22.57
C GLY A 19 -3.71 -1.52 -21.72
N ALA A 20 -3.95 -1.88 -20.45
CA ALA A 20 -4.73 -1.05 -19.54
C ALA A 20 -3.86 0.03 -18.88
N THR A 21 -4.49 1.16 -18.53
CA THR A 21 -3.85 2.25 -17.78
C THR A 21 -4.37 2.28 -16.35
N VAL A 22 -3.46 2.15 -15.38
CA VAL A 22 -3.81 2.28 -13.96
C VAL A 22 -3.89 3.77 -13.61
N ILE A 23 -5.10 4.25 -13.33
CA ILE A 23 -5.35 5.64 -12.95
C ILE A 23 -5.20 5.91 -11.45
N THR A 24 -5.45 4.90 -10.61
CA THR A 24 -5.32 5.03 -9.16
C THR A 24 -5.03 3.67 -8.52
N GLN A 25 -4.37 3.72 -7.37
CA GLN A 25 -4.16 2.57 -6.49
C GLN A 25 -4.78 2.90 -5.14
N ALA A 26 -5.46 1.94 -4.53
CA ALA A 26 -6.11 2.15 -3.25
C ALA A 26 -5.96 0.95 -2.30
N ALA A 27 -5.89 1.23 -1.00
CA ALA A 27 -5.89 0.24 0.07
C ALA A 27 -6.67 0.74 1.29
N ILE A 28 -7.15 -0.17 2.16
CA ILE A 28 -7.88 0.26 3.37
C ILE A 28 -6.93 0.88 4.40
N LEU A 29 -5.78 0.24 4.66
CA LEU A 29 -4.78 0.69 5.64
C LEU A 29 -3.39 0.76 5.03
N ALA A 30 -2.53 1.66 5.52
CA ALA A 30 -1.12 1.75 5.17
C ALA A 30 -0.21 1.49 6.37
N GLU A 31 0.79 0.63 6.21
CA GLU A 31 1.69 0.18 7.27
C GLU A 31 3.11 0.74 7.08
N GLY A 32 3.73 1.23 8.16
CA GLY A 32 5.11 1.71 8.16
C GLY A 32 5.37 2.79 7.12
N ASP A 33 6.46 2.65 6.35
CA ASP A 33 6.87 3.62 5.32
C ASP A 33 5.82 3.85 4.23
N ALA A 34 4.87 2.92 4.07
CA ALA A 34 3.78 3.06 3.10
C ALA A 34 2.86 4.24 3.40
N VAL A 35 2.82 4.73 4.64
CA VAL A 35 2.05 5.92 5.04
C VAL A 35 2.52 7.17 4.30
N ASN A 36 3.81 7.23 3.92
CA ASN A 36 4.43 8.38 3.25
C ASN A 36 4.35 8.30 1.71
N ARG A 37 3.78 7.22 1.17
CA ARG A 37 3.63 7.04 -0.27
C ARG A 37 2.58 7.99 -0.84
N LYS A 38 2.91 8.66 -1.94
CA LYS A 38 2.01 9.58 -2.67
C LYS A 38 1.34 8.92 -3.88
N ASP A 39 1.73 7.69 -4.20
CA ASP A 39 1.23 6.92 -5.36
C ASP A 39 0.06 5.99 -5.02
N ILE A 40 -0.49 6.07 -3.79
CA ILE A 40 -1.59 5.25 -3.33
C ILE A 40 -2.52 6.03 -2.39
N THR A 41 -3.83 5.83 -2.55
CA THR A 41 -4.85 6.35 -1.64
C THR A 41 -5.15 5.32 -0.55
N TYR A 42 -5.23 5.74 0.71
CA TYR A 42 -5.63 4.86 1.80
C TYR A 42 -6.49 5.59 2.82
N LEU A 43 -7.25 4.84 3.62
CA LEU A 43 -8.18 5.44 4.58
C LEU A 43 -7.47 5.89 5.86
N LYS A 44 -6.65 5.02 6.46
CA LYS A 44 -5.90 5.32 7.70
C LYS A 44 -4.56 4.56 7.79
N PRO A 45 -3.59 5.06 8.57
CA PRO A 45 -2.41 4.30 8.95
C PRO A 45 -2.78 3.05 9.78
N LEU A 46 -2.00 1.98 9.64
CA LEU A 46 -2.02 0.83 10.53
C LEU A 46 -1.09 1.13 11.72
N PRO A 47 -1.58 1.09 12.97
CA PRO A 47 -0.72 1.29 14.13
C PRO A 47 0.30 0.15 14.22
N LEU A 48 1.56 0.51 14.47
CA LEU A 48 2.63 -0.43 14.69
C LEU A 48 2.88 -0.60 16.18
N PHE A 49 3.36 -1.78 16.57
CA PHE A 49 3.64 -2.12 17.96
C PHE A 49 5.02 -2.76 18.09
N ASN A 50 5.69 -2.53 19.21
CA ASN A 50 6.91 -3.26 19.55
C ASN A 50 6.57 -4.68 20.06
N ASN A 51 7.60 -5.47 20.37
CA ASN A 51 7.44 -6.83 20.90
C ASN A 51 6.79 -6.92 22.29
N LYS A 52 6.60 -5.78 22.97
CA LYS A 52 5.86 -5.66 24.24
C LYS A 52 4.41 -5.21 24.05
N GLY A 53 3.97 -4.94 22.81
CA GLY A 53 2.62 -4.47 22.50
C GLY A 53 2.41 -2.96 22.70
N GLU A 54 3.49 -2.19 22.88
CA GLU A 54 3.42 -0.72 23.01
C GLU A 54 3.41 -0.10 21.61
N ALA A 55 2.60 0.95 21.41
CA ALA A 55 2.53 1.65 20.12
C ALA A 55 3.88 2.28 19.76
N LEU A 56 4.26 2.18 18.48
CA LEU A 56 5.44 2.85 17.90
C LEU A 56 5.12 4.27 17.46
#